data_AF-A0A328EHQ7-F1
#
_entry.id   AF-A0A328EHQ7-F1
#
_cell.length_a   1.000
_cell.length_b   1.000
_cell.length_c   1.000
_cell.angle_alpha   90.00
_cell.angle_beta   90.00
_cell.angle_gamma   90.00
#
_symmetry.space_group_name_H-M   'P 1'
#
loop_
_entity.id
_entity.type
_entity.pdbx_description
1 polymer ?
#
loop_
_entity_poly.entity_id
_entity_poly.type
_entity_poly.pdbx_seq_one_letter_code
_entity_poly.pdbx_strand_id
1 'polypeptide(L)'
;MKISIDISSDKIRIFGLDHPIFLERTGVDVELGKVLVNLDKEKNLTEILVLNGPGGFTNLRVGCLALNLLKTLKKGQLSFFSLSKIELYQHFYRKAWISRYGAIYIGQKSNVRLRDFEENKPISSVKKDQLSALSSEYKGLFVDQVYERDYFDEALPSLDYTFEQQGLSLHFKGETYHLPRADFAPQEVEMLHPNYMIEPNVN
;
A
#
# COMPACT_ATOMS: atom_id res chain seq x y z
N MET A 1 19.34 -8.94 -2.52
CA MET A 1 18.82 -7.92 -1.57
C MET A 1 17.31 -8.02 -1.49
N LYS A 2 16.74 -7.73 -0.31
CA LYS A 2 15.28 -7.69 -0.09
C LYS A 2 14.79 -6.25 -0.13
N ILE A 3 13.71 -6.01 -0.85
CA ILE A 3 13.04 -4.70 -0.88
C ILE A 3 11.53 -4.87 -0.69
N SER A 4 10.86 -3.75 -0.43
CA SER A 4 9.40 -3.68 -0.43
C SER A 4 8.96 -2.57 -1.38
N ILE A 5 7.81 -2.72 -2.04
CA ILE A 5 7.28 -1.75 -2.99
C ILE A 5 5.81 -1.56 -2.70
N ASP A 6 5.40 -0.31 -2.52
CA ASP A 6 3.99 0.07 -2.46
C ASP A 6 3.54 0.54 -3.84
N ILE A 7 2.65 -0.23 -4.47
CA ILE A 7 2.00 0.10 -5.74
C ILE A 7 0.52 0.47 -5.56
N SER A 8 0.07 0.59 -4.31
CA SER A 8 -1.32 0.78 -3.90
C SER A 8 -1.67 2.22 -3.56
N SER A 9 -0.67 3.07 -3.37
CA SER A 9 -0.86 4.50 -3.07
C SER A 9 -0.98 5.35 -4.36
N ASP A 10 -1.13 6.66 -4.20
CA ASP A 10 -1.18 7.64 -5.30
C ASP A 10 0.15 7.73 -6.06
N LYS A 11 1.25 7.40 -5.40
CA LYS A 11 2.60 7.21 -5.97
C LYS A 11 3.09 5.78 -5.75
N ILE A 12 4.03 5.33 -6.58
CA ILE A 12 4.76 4.10 -6.30
C ILE A 12 5.95 4.43 -5.40
N ARG A 13 6.12 3.68 -4.32
CA ARG A 13 7.25 3.87 -3.39
C ARG A 13 8.06 2.59 -3.25
N ILE A 14 9.37 2.68 -3.37
CA ILE A 14 10.31 1.57 -3.19
C ILE A 14 11.10 1.80 -1.90
N PHE A 15 11.08 0.79 -1.04
CA PHE A 15 11.65 0.78 0.30
C PHE A 15 12.84 -0.16 0.43
N GLY A 16 13.51 -0.13 1.59
CA GLY A 16 14.66 -0.97 1.91
C GLY A 16 15.98 -0.45 1.36
N LEU A 17 16.01 0.80 0.90
CA LEU A 17 17.18 1.55 0.45
C LEU A 17 17.53 2.64 1.48
N ASP A 18 18.72 3.24 1.39
CA ASP A 18 19.13 4.36 2.27
C ASP A 18 18.12 5.52 2.19
N HIS A 19 17.60 5.77 0.99
CA HIS A 19 16.50 6.69 0.74
C HIS A 19 15.43 6.00 -0.13
N PRO A 20 14.14 6.06 0.26
CA PRO A 20 13.08 5.49 -0.54
C PRO A 20 12.95 6.21 -1.88
N ILE A 21 12.71 5.45 -2.95
CA ILE A 21 12.47 6.00 -4.29
C ILE A 21 10.98 6.23 -4.45
N PHE A 22 10.60 7.41 -4.96
CA PHE A 22 9.23 7.77 -5.29
C PHE A 22 9.08 7.90 -6.80
N LEU A 23 8.03 7.30 -7.34
CA LEU A 23 7.65 7.43 -8.74
C LEU A 23 6.26 8.03 -8.84
N GLU A 24 6.17 9.13 -9.58
CA GLU A 24 4.91 9.78 -9.89
C GLU A 24 4.05 8.89 -10.77
N ARG A 25 2.73 9.00 -10.63
CA ARG A 25 1.77 8.31 -11.52
C ARG A 25 1.98 8.67 -12.98
N THR A 26 2.30 9.94 -13.26
CA THR A 26 2.56 10.42 -14.61
C THR A 26 3.93 9.92 -15.08
N GLY A 27 3.95 9.10 -16.15
CA GLY A 27 5.17 8.50 -16.69
C GLY A 27 5.61 7.20 -15.99
N VAL A 28 4.81 6.66 -15.07
CA VAL A 28 5.12 5.43 -14.33
C VAL A 28 5.34 4.22 -15.23
N ASP A 29 4.66 4.17 -16.37
CA ASP A 29 4.77 3.15 -17.41
C ASP A 29 6.13 3.13 -18.11
N VAL A 30 6.84 4.26 -18.11
CA VAL A 30 8.18 4.40 -18.70
C VAL A 30 9.27 4.24 -17.63
N GLU A 31 9.07 4.82 -16.45
CA GLU A 31 10.13 4.94 -15.44
C GLU A 31 10.27 3.71 -14.53
N LEU A 32 9.16 3.06 -14.16
CA LEU A 32 9.21 1.96 -13.19
C LEU A 32 10.11 0.81 -13.66
N GLY A 33 9.98 0.40 -14.92
CA GLY A 33 10.79 -0.69 -15.47
C GLY A 33 12.29 -0.38 -15.44
N LYS A 34 12.69 0.86 -15.79
CA LYS A 34 14.09 1.29 -15.77
C LYS A 34 14.65 1.26 -14.34
N VAL A 35 13.90 1.80 -13.39
CA VAL A 35 14.30 1.83 -11.98
C VAL A 35 14.46 0.43 -11.43
N LEU A 36 13.51 -0.47 -11.70
CA LEU A 36 13.59 -1.87 -11.26
C LEU A 36 14.79 -2.61 -11.83
N VAL A 37 15.10 -2.44 -13.11
CA VAL A 37 16.27 -3.07 -13.76
C VAL A 37 17.58 -2.51 -13.19
N ASN A 38 17.67 -1.20 -12.98
CA ASN A 38 18.87 -0.58 -12.41
C ASN A 38 19.10 -1.04 -10.96
N LEU A 39 18.03 -1.04 -10.14
CA LEU A 39 18.10 -1.57 -8.78
C LEU A 39 18.54 -3.03 -8.75
N ASP A 40 18.05 -3.86 -9.67
CA ASP A 40 18.47 -5.25 -9.75
C ASP A 40 19.95 -5.40 -10.11
N LYS A 41 20.45 -4.62 -11.06
CA LYS A 41 21.88 -4.62 -11.42
C LYS A 41 22.78 -4.21 -10.25
N GLU A 42 22.37 -3.21 -9.48
CA GLU A 42 23.16 -2.67 -8.37
C GLU A 42 23.10 -3.54 -7.11
N LYS A 43 21.92 -4.09 -6.80
CA LYS A 43 21.65 -4.71 -5.50
C LYS A 43 21.38 -6.21 -5.57
N ASN A 44 21.31 -6.78 -6.77
CA ASN A 44 20.93 -8.16 -7.05
C ASN A 44 19.70 -8.58 -6.24
N LEU A 45 18.52 -8.11 -6.66
CA LEU A 45 17.29 -8.34 -5.92
C LEU A 45 16.97 -9.84 -5.90
N THR A 46 16.57 -10.32 -4.73
CA THR A 46 16.24 -11.75 -4.50
C THR A 46 14.79 -11.90 -4.01
N GLU A 47 14.24 -10.87 -3.38
CA GLU A 47 12.91 -10.89 -2.78
C GLU A 47 12.28 -9.49 -2.85
N ILE A 48 11.02 -9.43 -3.29
CA ILE A 48 10.21 -8.20 -3.28
C ILE A 48 8.88 -8.46 -2.58
N LEU A 49 8.63 -7.73 -1.50
CA LEU A 49 7.30 -7.58 -0.93
C LEU A 49 6.55 -6.47 -1.66
N VAL A 50 5.32 -6.72 -2.06
CA VAL A 50 4.49 -5.79 -2.83
C VAL A 50 3.22 -5.49 -2.06
N LEU A 51 3.05 -4.23 -1.66
CA LEU A 51 1.78 -3.73 -1.16
C LEU A 51 0.88 -3.46 -2.37
N ASN A 52 0.02 -4.42 -2.65
CA ASN A 52 -0.75 -4.57 -3.88
C ASN A 52 -2.23 -4.36 -3.55
N GLY A 53 -2.63 -3.09 -3.56
CA GLY A 53 -4.03 -2.67 -3.49
C GLY A 53 -4.66 -2.58 -2.11
N PRO A 54 -5.86 -1.97 -2.03
CA PRO A 54 -6.56 -1.27 -3.11
C PRO A 54 -5.87 0.05 -3.45
N GLY A 55 -6.04 0.59 -4.66
CA GLY A 55 -5.23 1.73 -5.08
C GLY A 55 -5.47 2.24 -6.49
N GLY A 56 -4.55 3.10 -6.96
CA GLY A 56 -4.58 3.64 -8.31
C GLY A 56 -4.50 2.54 -9.38
N PHE A 57 -5.51 2.44 -10.25
CA PHE A 57 -5.57 1.43 -11.32
C PHE A 57 -4.30 1.39 -12.17
N THR A 58 -3.77 2.56 -12.55
CA THR A 58 -2.54 2.65 -13.33
C THR A 58 -1.35 2.10 -12.56
N ASN A 59 -1.15 2.51 -11.30
CA ASN A 59 -0.03 2.05 -10.48
C ASN A 59 -0.10 0.54 -10.24
N LEU A 60 -1.28 0.00 -9.92
CA LEU A 60 -1.47 -1.44 -9.72
C LEU A 60 -1.17 -2.22 -11.00
N ARG A 61 -1.76 -1.81 -12.14
CA ARG A 61 -1.59 -2.51 -13.42
C ARG A 61 -0.15 -2.47 -13.92
N VAL A 62 0.43 -1.27 -13.98
CA VAL A 62 1.82 -1.07 -14.44
C VAL A 62 2.81 -1.69 -13.46
N GLY A 63 2.55 -1.55 -12.15
CA GLY A 63 3.33 -2.13 -11.07
C GLY A 63 3.47 -3.64 -11.20
N CYS A 64 2.35 -4.36 -11.25
CA CYS A 64 2.35 -5.81 -11.41
C CYS A 64 3.03 -6.23 -12.72
N LEU A 65 2.75 -5.54 -13.84
CA LEU A 65 3.36 -5.86 -15.14
C LEU A 65 4.89 -5.72 -15.10
N ALA A 66 5.41 -4.58 -14.64
CA ALA A 66 6.84 -4.32 -14.61
C ALA A 66 7.59 -5.30 -13.69
N LEU A 67 7.00 -5.63 -12.53
CA LEU A 67 7.57 -6.60 -11.60
C LEU A 67 7.58 -8.01 -12.20
N ASN A 68 6.47 -8.47 -12.78
CA ASN A 68 6.42 -9.79 -13.44
C ASN A 68 7.42 -9.91 -14.60
N LEU A 69 7.64 -8.83 -15.36
CA LEU A 69 8.68 -8.78 -16.39
C LEU A 69 10.08 -8.91 -15.77
N LEU A 70 10.37 -8.21 -14.67
CA LEU A 70 11.65 -8.36 -13.97
C LEU A 70 11.88 -9.81 -13.50
N LYS A 71 10.86 -10.46 -12.92
CA LYS A 71 10.96 -11.88 -12.49
C LYS A 71 11.24 -12.82 -13.67
N THR A 72 10.59 -12.57 -14.80
CA THR A 72 10.85 -13.30 -16.06
C THR A 72 12.29 -13.09 -16.54
N LEU A 73 12.78 -11.84 -16.55
CA LEU A 73 14.16 -11.52 -16.93
C LEU A 73 15.19 -12.21 -16.02
N LYS A 74 14.88 -12.33 -14.73
CA LYS A 74 15.69 -13.04 -13.74
C LYS A 74 15.49 -14.56 -13.75
N LYS A 75 14.74 -15.12 -14.70
CA LYS A 75 14.52 -16.57 -14.85
C LYS A 75 14.07 -17.25 -13.56
N GLY A 76 13.19 -16.59 -12.79
CA GLY A 76 12.64 -17.13 -11.54
C GLY A 76 13.54 -17.00 -10.30
N GLN A 77 14.71 -16.36 -10.39
CA GLN A 77 15.59 -16.10 -9.24
C GLN A 77 15.08 -14.99 -8.29
N LEU A 78 13.84 -14.54 -8.48
CA LEU A 78 13.21 -13.45 -7.74
C LEU A 78 11.89 -13.93 -7.16
N SER A 79 11.80 -13.93 -5.84
CA SER A 79 10.57 -14.29 -5.11
C SER A 79 9.69 -13.07 -4.89
N PHE A 80 8.38 -13.26 -5.05
CA PHE A 80 7.38 -12.22 -4.82
C PHE A 80 6.47 -12.57 -3.67
N PHE A 81 6.15 -11.56 -2.89
CA PHE A 81 5.28 -11.61 -1.72
C PHE A 81 4.25 -10.51 -1.91
N SER A 82 2.96 -10.83 -1.92
CA SER A 82 1.89 -9.85 -2.16
C SER A 82 1.05 -9.68 -0.90
N LEU A 83 0.83 -8.44 -0.49
CA LEU A 83 0.02 -8.07 0.67
C LEU A 83 -0.90 -6.91 0.25
N SER A 84 -2.16 -6.90 0.66
CA SER A 84 -3.02 -5.73 0.50
C SER A 84 -2.89 -4.77 1.69
N LYS A 85 -3.18 -3.48 1.49
CA LYS A 85 -3.29 -2.50 2.58
C LYS A 85 -4.32 -2.94 3.62
N ILE A 86 -5.40 -3.57 3.18
CA ILE A 86 -6.45 -4.02 4.10
C ILE A 86 -5.92 -5.12 5.03
N GLU A 87 -5.17 -6.10 4.50
CA GLU A 87 -4.53 -7.11 5.33
C GLU A 87 -3.52 -6.48 6.27
N LEU A 88 -2.66 -5.57 5.78
CA LEU A 88 -1.69 -4.84 6.59
C LEU A 88 -2.37 -4.08 7.76
N TYR A 89 -3.43 -3.34 7.46
CA TYR A 89 -4.15 -2.54 8.46
C TYR A 89 -4.94 -3.44 9.42
N GLN A 90 -5.38 -4.61 8.99
CA GLN A 90 -5.94 -5.61 9.89
C GLN A 90 -4.92 -6.08 10.93
N HIS A 91 -3.63 -6.21 10.56
CA HIS A 91 -2.57 -6.49 11.53
C HIS A 91 -2.41 -5.35 12.54
N PHE A 92 -2.42 -4.09 12.09
CA PHE A 92 -2.33 -2.93 12.98
C PHE A 92 -3.54 -2.85 13.94
N TYR A 93 -4.74 -3.10 13.42
CA TYR A 93 -5.97 -3.06 14.22
C TYR A 93 -6.00 -4.18 15.27
N ARG A 94 -5.61 -5.42 14.91
CA ARG A 94 -5.54 -6.55 15.86
C ARG A 94 -4.55 -6.31 17.00
N LYS A 95 -3.53 -5.48 16.78
CA LYS A 95 -2.57 -5.05 17.80
C LYS A 95 -3.02 -3.78 18.54
N ALA A 96 -4.22 -3.27 18.25
CA ALA A 96 -4.80 -2.05 18.81
C ALA A 96 -3.98 -0.78 18.55
N TRP A 97 -3.20 -0.74 17.46
CA TRP A 97 -2.39 0.44 17.09
C TRP A 97 -3.20 1.50 16.35
N ILE A 98 -4.22 1.07 15.60
CA ILE A 98 -5.11 1.95 14.84
C ILE A 98 -6.55 1.77 15.31
N SER A 99 -7.38 2.79 15.05
CA SER A 99 -8.81 2.76 15.38
C SER A 99 -9.59 1.78 14.49
N ARG A 100 -10.84 1.49 14.88
CA ARG A 100 -11.77 0.62 14.15
C ARG A 100 -12.09 1.08 12.72
N TYR A 101 -12.20 2.39 12.49
CA TYR A 101 -12.69 2.94 11.23
C TYR A 101 -11.57 3.62 10.45
N GLY A 102 -11.46 3.29 9.17
CA GLY A 102 -10.48 3.90 8.27
C GLY A 102 -11.08 4.27 6.91
N ALA A 103 -10.65 5.42 6.38
CA ALA A 103 -10.96 5.87 5.02
C ALA A 103 -9.80 5.50 4.08
N ILE A 104 -10.05 4.55 3.19
CA ILE A 104 -9.03 3.89 2.36
C ILE A 104 -8.97 4.51 0.97
N TYR A 105 -7.78 4.87 0.51
CA TYR A 105 -7.53 5.31 -0.85
C TYR A 105 -7.73 4.14 -1.83
N ILE A 106 -8.60 4.35 -2.81
CA ILE A 106 -8.99 3.36 -3.82
C ILE A 106 -8.66 3.79 -5.26
N GLY A 107 -7.68 4.69 -5.43
CA GLY A 107 -7.27 5.13 -6.77
C GLY A 107 -8.14 6.21 -7.43
N GLN A 108 -9.10 6.78 -6.70
CA GLN A 108 -10.01 7.81 -7.20
C GLN A 108 -9.62 9.19 -6.69
N LYS A 109 -9.94 10.25 -7.45
CA LYS A 109 -9.56 11.63 -7.11
C LYS A 109 -10.30 12.18 -5.89
N SER A 110 -11.60 11.89 -5.80
CA SER A 110 -12.50 12.47 -4.80
C SER A 110 -13.12 11.47 -3.84
N ASN A 111 -13.13 10.18 -4.19
CA ASN A 111 -13.80 9.17 -3.39
C ASN A 111 -12.80 8.23 -2.73
N VAL A 112 -13.17 7.81 -1.53
CA VAL A 112 -12.45 6.84 -0.72
C VAL A 112 -13.42 5.80 -0.21
N ARG A 113 -12.91 4.67 0.26
CA ARG A 113 -13.73 3.61 0.83
C ARG A 113 -13.65 3.62 2.33
N LEU A 114 -14.78 3.90 2.98
CA LEU A 114 -14.90 3.76 4.42
C LEU A 114 -14.97 2.27 4.78
N ARG A 115 -14.20 1.84 5.77
CA ARG A 115 -14.11 0.45 6.20
C ARG A 115 -14.20 0.32 7.71
N ASP A 116 -14.86 -0.75 8.12
CA ASP A 116 -14.86 -1.24 9.50
C ASP A 116 -13.84 -2.38 9.63
N PHE A 117 -12.80 -2.18 10.43
CA PHE A 117 -11.75 -3.18 10.70
C PHE A 117 -12.13 -4.18 11.79
N GLU A 118 -13.15 -3.88 12.63
CA GLU A 118 -13.70 -4.86 13.57
C GLU A 118 -14.51 -5.91 12.81
N GLU A 119 -15.41 -5.45 11.95
CA GLU A 119 -16.29 -6.27 11.13
C GLU A 119 -15.61 -6.80 9.86
N ASN A 120 -14.39 -6.32 9.57
CA ASN A 120 -13.60 -6.61 8.38
C ASN A 120 -14.39 -6.46 7.05
N LYS A 121 -15.19 -5.39 6.92
CA LYS A 121 -16.07 -5.16 5.76
C LYS A 121 -16.07 -3.69 5.30
N PRO A 122 -16.23 -3.43 3.99
CA PRO A 122 -16.48 -2.08 3.53
C PRO A 122 -17.83 -1.56 4.07
N ILE A 123 -17.89 -0.29 4.42
CA ILE A 123 -19.13 0.38 4.84
C ILE A 123 -19.77 1.04 3.63
N SER A 124 -19.05 1.97 3.00
CA SER A 124 -19.55 2.75 1.87
C SER A 124 -18.40 3.43 1.12
N SER A 125 -18.70 3.93 -0.08
CA SER A 125 -17.81 4.88 -0.76
C SER A 125 -18.27 6.30 -0.44
N VAL A 126 -17.37 7.13 0.06
CA VAL A 126 -17.65 8.50 0.51
C VAL A 126 -16.71 9.48 -0.19
N LYS A 127 -17.13 10.75 -0.29
CA LYS A 127 -16.21 11.78 -0.78
C LYS A 127 -15.22 12.16 0.32
N LYS A 128 -13.96 12.40 -0.06
CA LYS A 128 -12.88 12.72 0.86
C LYS A 128 -13.09 14.03 1.64
N ASP A 129 -13.81 14.99 1.04
CA ASP A 129 -14.19 16.27 1.66
C ASP A 129 -15.28 16.12 2.74
N GLN A 130 -15.95 14.97 2.82
CA GLN A 130 -16.98 14.68 3.82
C GLN A 130 -16.42 13.98 5.07
N LEU A 131 -15.17 13.52 5.05
CA LEU A 131 -14.59 12.70 6.12
C LEU A 131 -14.55 13.42 7.48
N SER A 132 -14.27 14.73 7.48
CA SER A 132 -14.20 15.51 8.72
C SER A 132 -15.58 15.59 9.41
N ALA A 133 -16.67 15.66 8.64
CA ALA A 133 -18.03 15.61 9.18
C ALA A 133 -18.39 14.21 9.74
N LEU A 134 -17.89 13.15 9.08
CA LEU A 134 -18.11 11.76 9.47
C LEU A 134 -17.32 11.34 10.72
N SER A 135 -16.34 12.13 11.16
CA SER A 135 -15.50 11.79 12.32
C SER A 135 -16.28 11.73 13.65
N SER A 136 -17.46 12.36 13.71
CA SER A 136 -18.39 12.29 14.84
C SER A 136 -19.11 10.94 14.94
N GLU A 137 -19.52 10.38 13.80
CA GLU A 137 -20.16 9.07 13.68
C GLU A 137 -19.14 7.93 13.80
N TYR A 138 -18.00 8.07 13.11
CA TYR A 138 -16.92 7.09 13.08
C TYR A 138 -15.79 7.52 14.01
N LYS A 139 -16.03 7.37 15.32
CA LYS A 139 -15.08 7.82 16.35
C LYS A 139 -13.67 7.24 16.11
N GLY A 140 -12.70 8.15 16.01
CA GLY A 140 -11.30 7.79 15.81
C GLY A 140 -10.93 7.47 14.35
N LEU A 141 -11.79 7.81 13.38
CA LEU A 141 -11.54 7.68 11.94
C LEU A 141 -10.11 8.08 11.59
N PHE A 142 -9.41 7.19 10.91
CA PHE A 142 -8.10 7.46 10.33
C PHE A 142 -8.16 7.50 8.80
N VAL A 143 -7.16 8.10 8.19
CA VAL A 143 -7.00 8.12 6.74
C VAL A 143 -5.79 7.31 6.29
N ASP A 144 -5.91 6.76 5.09
CA ASP A 144 -4.87 5.97 4.43
C ASP A 144 -3.57 6.75 4.21
N GLN A 145 -2.45 6.02 4.04
CA GLN A 145 -1.21 6.63 3.62
C GLN A 145 -1.25 6.99 2.12
N VAL A 146 -1.10 8.28 1.85
CA VAL A 146 -0.94 8.89 0.53
C VAL A 146 0.21 9.89 0.56
N TYR A 147 0.81 10.15 -0.59
CA TYR A 147 2.04 10.95 -0.74
C TYR A 147 1.78 12.33 -1.35
N GLU A 148 0.65 12.51 -2.04
CA GLU A 148 0.07 13.82 -2.34
C GLU A 148 -0.39 14.49 -1.04
N ARG A 149 0.33 15.54 -0.62
CA ARG A 149 0.10 16.26 0.66
C ARG A 149 -1.36 16.67 0.85
N ASP A 150 -2.00 17.17 -0.20
CA ASP A 150 -3.35 17.74 -0.13
C ASP A 150 -4.45 16.73 -0.48
N TYR A 151 -4.13 15.43 -0.46
CA TYR A 151 -5.13 14.42 -0.77
C TYR A 151 -6.15 14.28 0.36
N PHE A 152 -5.72 14.13 1.61
CA PHE A 152 -6.60 14.10 2.78
C PHE A 152 -6.54 15.42 3.57
N ASP A 153 -7.56 15.66 4.39
CA ASP A 153 -7.57 16.75 5.37
C ASP A 153 -6.52 16.49 6.45
N GLU A 154 -5.64 17.46 6.70
CA GLU A 154 -4.57 17.39 7.71
C GLU A 154 -5.11 17.20 9.13
N ALA A 155 -6.37 17.54 9.39
CA ALA A 155 -7.00 17.35 10.69
C ALA A 155 -7.24 15.87 11.03
N LEU A 156 -7.24 14.98 10.04
CA LEU A 156 -7.48 13.55 10.25
C LEU A 156 -6.16 12.81 10.51
N PRO A 157 -6.12 11.88 11.48
CA PRO A 157 -4.92 11.11 11.74
C PRO A 157 -4.63 10.18 10.55
N SER A 158 -3.51 10.43 9.87
CA SER A 158 -3.05 9.62 8.73
C SER A 158 -2.13 8.50 9.18
N LEU A 159 -2.18 7.36 8.49
CA LEU A 159 -1.16 6.33 8.63
C LEU A 159 0.13 6.78 7.92
N ASP A 160 1.26 6.57 8.57
CA ASP A 160 2.57 6.67 7.93
C ASP A 160 3.37 5.42 8.24
N TYR A 161 3.45 4.49 7.29
CA TYR A 161 4.29 3.31 7.41
C TYR A 161 5.49 3.36 6.47
N THR A 162 6.57 2.72 6.92
CA THR A 162 7.79 2.53 6.16
C THR A 162 8.24 1.09 6.29
N PHE A 163 8.42 0.42 5.15
CA PHE A 163 8.99 -0.92 5.13
C PHE A 163 10.51 -0.86 5.29
N GLU A 164 11.01 -1.79 6.09
CA GLU A 164 12.43 -1.98 6.39
C GLU A 164 12.82 -3.43 6.08
N GLN A 165 14.11 -3.77 6.17
CA GLN A 165 14.55 -5.14 5.85
C GLN A 165 13.95 -6.19 6.80
N GLN A 166 13.78 -5.85 8.08
CA GLN A 166 13.33 -6.78 9.12
C GLN A 166 11.83 -6.69 9.43
N GLY A 167 11.11 -5.74 8.82
CA GLY A 167 9.71 -5.50 9.14
C GLY A 167 9.18 -4.20 8.57
N LEU A 168 8.30 -3.57 9.33
CA LEU A 168 7.67 -2.30 9.00
C LEU A 168 7.54 -1.46 10.26
N SER A 169 7.80 -0.17 10.14
CA SER A 169 7.54 0.82 11.17
C SER A 169 6.27 1.59 10.78
N LEU A 170 5.33 1.73 11.72
CA LEU A 170 4.13 2.54 11.59
C LEU A 170 4.23 3.72 12.57
N HIS A 171 4.14 4.94 12.05
CA HIS A 171 3.91 6.13 12.84
C HIS A 171 2.42 6.51 12.77
N PHE A 172 1.78 6.62 13.93
CA PHE A 172 0.35 6.95 14.01
C PHE A 172 0.04 7.67 15.33
N LYS A 173 -0.59 8.85 15.24
CA LYS A 173 -0.97 9.69 16.40
C LYS A 173 0.18 9.98 17.37
N GLY A 174 1.38 10.22 16.85
CA GLY A 174 2.57 10.53 17.64
C GLY A 174 3.30 9.31 18.21
N GLU A 175 2.74 8.11 18.07
CA GLU A 175 3.35 6.86 18.50
C GLU A 175 4.02 6.16 17.32
N THR A 176 5.09 5.40 17.61
CA THR A 176 5.79 4.57 16.62
C THR A 176 5.69 3.10 17.03
N TYR A 177 5.18 2.29 16.12
CA TYR A 177 4.99 0.86 16.29
C TYR A 177 5.87 0.10 15.31
N HIS A 178 6.38 -1.06 15.73
CA HIS A 178 7.20 -1.92 14.88
C HIS A 178 6.53 -3.26 14.68
N LEU A 179 6.32 -3.63 13.42
CA LEU A 179 5.76 -4.90 13.00
C LEU A 179 6.86 -5.76 12.37
N PRO A 180 7.30 -6.86 13.00
CA PRO A 180 8.28 -7.77 12.41
C PRO A 180 7.75 -8.41 11.13
N ARG A 181 8.60 -8.64 10.13
CA ARG A 181 8.20 -9.26 8.85
C ARG A 181 7.47 -10.59 9.04
N ALA A 182 7.87 -11.39 10.02
CA ALA A 182 7.23 -12.67 10.34
C ALA A 182 5.76 -12.56 10.76
N ASP A 183 5.33 -11.41 11.30
CA ASP A 183 3.97 -11.21 11.81
C ASP A 183 2.94 -10.92 10.70
N PHE A 184 3.42 -10.55 9.50
CA PHE A 184 2.59 -10.24 8.33
C PHE A 184 3.10 -10.88 7.04
N ALA A 185 4.12 -11.74 7.13
CA ALA A 185 4.77 -12.35 5.99
C ALA A 185 3.72 -13.08 5.15
N PRO A 186 3.38 -12.59 3.95
CA PRO A 186 2.45 -13.29 3.10
C PRO A 186 3.13 -14.53 2.52
N GLN A 187 2.36 -15.42 1.92
CA GLN A 187 2.92 -16.53 1.15
C GLN A 187 3.57 -16.01 -0.13
N GLU A 188 4.58 -16.73 -0.62
CA GLU A 188 5.16 -16.45 -1.92
C GLU A 188 4.11 -16.62 -3.02
N VAL A 189 4.05 -15.67 -3.94
CA VAL A 189 3.19 -15.70 -5.11
C VAL A 189 4.00 -15.97 -6.36
N GLU A 190 3.48 -16.84 -7.23
CA GLU A 190 4.12 -17.14 -8.51
C GLU A 190 4.14 -15.90 -9.41
N MET A 191 3.00 -15.21 -9.50
CA MET A 191 2.78 -14.03 -10.32
C MET A 191 1.95 -12.98 -9.58
N LEU A 192 2.27 -11.70 -9.79
CA LEU A 192 1.50 -10.59 -9.24
C LEU A 192 0.30 -10.28 -10.14
N HIS A 193 -0.89 -10.22 -9.56
CA HIS A 193 -2.09 -9.73 -10.21
C HIS A 193 -2.60 -8.47 -9.50
N PRO A 194 -2.99 -7.42 -10.24
CA PRO A 194 -3.52 -6.21 -9.64
C PRO A 194 -4.71 -6.51 -8.72
N ASN A 195 -4.59 -6.16 -7.44
CA ASN A 195 -5.71 -6.29 -6.51
C ASN A 195 -6.49 -4.98 -6.45
N TYR A 196 -7.55 -4.90 -7.24
CA TYR A 196 -8.40 -3.70 -7.27
C TYR A 196 -9.37 -3.62 -6.08
N MET A 197 -9.59 -4.73 -5.37
CA MET A 197 -10.68 -4.89 -4.38
C MET A 197 -12.01 -4.29 -4.85
N ILE A 198 -12.32 -4.49 -6.13
CA ILE A 198 -13.65 -4.24 -6.66
C ILE A 198 -14.46 -5.47 -6.28
N GLU A 199 -15.28 -5.37 -5.24
CA GLU A 199 -16.43 -6.26 -5.14
C GLU A 199 -17.30 -5.96 -6.37
N PRO A 200 -17.62 -6.96 -7.21
CA PRO A 200 -18.55 -6.73 -8.30
C PRO A 200 -19.87 -6.25 -7.69
N ASN A 201 -20.43 -5.17 -8.24
CA ASN A 201 -21.81 -4.76 -7.92
C ASN A 201 -22.76 -5.84 -8.47
N VAL A 202 -22.87 -6.97 -7.77
CA VAL A 202 -23.89 -7.97 -8.04
C VAL A 202 -25.01 -7.68 -7.04
N ASN A 203 -25.84 -6.70 -7.39
CA ASN A 203 -27.19 -6.58 -6.87
C ASN A 203 -28.14 -7.19 -7.89
#